data_AF-A0A7V1U5W1-F1
#
_entry.id   AF-A0A7V1U5W1-F1
#
_cell.length_a   1.000
_cell.length_b   1.000
_cell.length_c   1.000
_cell.angle_alpha   90.00
_cell.angle_beta   90.00
_cell.angle_gamma   90.00
#
_symmetry.space_group_name_H-M   'P 1'
#
loop_
_entity.id
_entity.type
_entity.pdbx_description
1 polymer ?
#
loop_
_entity_poly.entity_id
_entity_poly.type
_entity_poly.pdbx_seq_one_letter_code
_entity_poly.pdbx_strand_id
1 'polypeptide(L)'
;SSGRPVHNAIVWQDRRTAPLCRELEAEGLDFVVRERTGLVLDPYFSATKLAWLLDHVPGARAAAERGELAFGTVDSFLLWRLTGGRVHATDASNAARTMLFDIHRQCWDEEILERLRIPPALLPTVVDCSGELGSTPADLFGASVPICGMAGDQQAATFGQACFEPGMLKSTYGTGCFALLVTGERAVPSRHRLVTTIAWRIGGRTTYALEGSAFSAGATIQWVRDGLRAIGSAAESEAVAASVPDAGGVHLVPAFTGLGAPWWDPDARGAILGLGRDTTLAHIVRAALESTSFQTFDLLEAMDRDLEAAGLPPARGRLRVDGGMVANDWLCQDLADILDRSVDRPAVIETTALGAACLAGLAVGLYPSLEAIAEHWKLGRRFAPAIDPDRRAARIGAWRAALDRVRSTPRG
;
A
#
# COMPACT_ATOMS: atom_id res chain seq x y z
N SER A 1 15.90 -29.30 6.24
CA SER A 1 14.61 -28.94 5.65
C SER A 1 14.65 -29.21 4.14
N SER A 2 13.55 -29.70 3.53
CA SER A 2 13.48 -29.94 2.07
C SER A 2 13.29 -28.64 1.26
N GLY A 3 12.92 -27.53 1.91
CA GLY A 3 12.69 -26.23 1.27
C GLY A 3 11.56 -26.22 0.23
N ARG A 4 10.71 -27.26 0.19
CA ARG A 4 9.60 -27.39 -0.76
C ARG A 4 8.34 -26.71 -0.20
N PRO A 5 7.66 -25.85 -0.98
CA PRO A 5 6.35 -25.34 -0.59
C PRO A 5 5.34 -26.48 -0.41
N VAL A 6 4.54 -26.41 0.65
CA VAL A 6 3.45 -27.37 0.92
C VAL A 6 2.15 -27.01 0.19
N HIS A 7 2.03 -25.78 -0.30
CA HIS A 7 0.89 -25.26 -1.03
C HIS A 7 1.34 -24.05 -1.88
N ASN A 8 0.50 -23.63 -2.83
CA ASN A 8 0.66 -22.34 -3.52
C ASN A 8 0.58 -21.16 -2.54
N ALA A 9 1.29 -20.08 -2.84
CA ALA A 9 1.15 -18.83 -2.09
C ALA A 9 -0.28 -18.29 -2.22
N ILE A 10 -0.87 -17.88 -1.09
CA ILE A 10 -2.17 -17.19 -1.08
C ILE A 10 -1.90 -15.69 -1.16
N VAL A 11 -2.28 -15.07 -2.27
CA VAL A 11 -2.01 -13.65 -2.55
C VAL A 11 -2.85 -12.72 -1.67
N TRP A 12 -2.39 -11.47 -1.51
CA TRP A 12 -3.04 -10.45 -0.68
C TRP A 12 -4.47 -10.12 -1.15
N GLN A 13 -4.76 -10.24 -2.46
CA GLN A 13 -6.10 -10.02 -3.03
C GLN A 13 -7.11 -11.13 -2.67
N ASP A 14 -6.64 -12.29 -2.23
CA ASP A 14 -7.50 -13.44 -1.97
C ASP A 14 -8.44 -13.18 -0.79
N ARG A 15 -9.74 -13.44 -0.98
CA ARG A 15 -10.81 -13.18 0.00
C ARG A 15 -11.31 -14.43 0.73
N ARG A 16 -10.69 -15.60 0.52
CA ARG A 16 -11.20 -16.89 1.05
C ARG A 16 -11.35 -16.91 2.57
N THR A 17 -10.60 -16.08 3.28
CA THR A 17 -10.58 -16.00 4.75
C THR A 17 -11.58 -14.99 5.33
N ALA A 18 -12.47 -14.43 4.51
CA ALA A 18 -13.51 -13.50 4.98
C ALA A 18 -14.43 -14.08 6.07
N PRO A 19 -14.87 -15.37 6.00
CA PRO A 19 -15.63 -15.97 7.09
C PRO A 19 -14.88 -15.96 8.42
N LEU A 20 -13.60 -16.38 8.43
CA LEU A 20 -12.76 -16.39 9.62
C LEU A 20 -12.56 -14.98 10.19
N CYS A 21 -12.41 -13.95 9.35
CA CYS A 21 -12.29 -12.57 9.85
C CYS A 21 -13.54 -12.13 10.62
N ARG A 22 -14.75 -12.47 10.12
CA ARG A 22 -16.01 -12.16 10.80
C ARG A 22 -16.18 -12.92 12.12
N GLU A 23 -15.72 -14.17 12.16
CA GLU A 23 -15.72 -14.97 13.39
C GLU A 23 -14.82 -14.30 14.45
N LEU A 24 -13.58 -13.94 14.10
CA LEU A 24 -12.65 -13.26 15.00
C LEU A 24 -13.16 -11.88 15.46
N GLU A 25 -13.86 -11.15 14.59
CA GLU A 25 -14.49 -9.88 14.91
C GLU A 25 -15.64 -10.08 15.92
N ALA A 26 -16.50 -11.08 15.72
CA ALA A 26 -17.58 -11.42 16.63
C ALA A 26 -17.06 -11.88 18.01
N GLU A 27 -15.85 -12.45 18.06
CA GLU A 27 -15.16 -12.81 19.30
C GLU A 27 -14.36 -11.64 19.91
N GLY A 28 -14.44 -10.43 19.35
CA GLY A 28 -13.84 -9.22 19.89
C GLY A 28 -12.34 -9.04 19.64
N LEU A 29 -11.72 -9.83 18.76
CA LEU A 29 -10.28 -9.74 18.49
C LEU A 29 -9.87 -8.46 17.72
N ASP A 30 -10.82 -7.76 17.09
CA ASP A 30 -10.55 -6.54 16.33
C ASP A 30 -9.85 -5.45 17.16
N PHE A 31 -10.23 -5.30 18.43
CA PHE A 31 -9.60 -4.33 19.33
C PHE A 31 -8.11 -4.63 19.52
N VAL A 32 -7.78 -5.89 19.82
CA VAL A 32 -6.41 -6.35 20.03
C VAL A 32 -5.59 -6.22 18.76
N VAL A 33 -6.13 -6.66 17.62
CA VAL A 33 -5.47 -6.53 16.31
C VAL A 33 -5.13 -5.07 16.02
N ARG A 34 -6.08 -4.16 16.19
CA ARG A 34 -5.85 -2.75 15.91
C ARG A 34 -4.86 -2.11 16.88
N GLU A 35 -4.93 -2.43 18.18
CA GLU A 35 -4.02 -1.91 19.20
C GLU A 35 -2.58 -2.42 19.00
N ARG A 36 -2.40 -3.71 18.71
CA ARG A 36 -1.07 -4.33 18.62
C ARG A 36 -0.41 -4.12 17.27
N THR A 37 -1.19 -4.25 16.19
CA THR A 37 -0.64 -4.34 14.83
C THR A 37 -0.87 -3.08 14.01
N GLY A 38 -1.79 -2.21 14.43
CA GLY A 38 -2.21 -1.05 13.64
C GLY A 38 -3.09 -1.39 12.42
N LEU A 39 -3.43 -2.66 12.25
CA LEU A 39 -4.22 -3.20 11.13
C LEU A 39 -5.71 -3.33 11.52
N VAL A 40 -6.50 -3.89 10.60
CA VAL A 40 -7.91 -4.27 10.80
C VAL A 40 -8.09 -5.76 10.55
N LEU A 41 -9.16 -6.38 11.06
CA LEU A 41 -9.52 -7.74 10.68
C LEU A 41 -10.05 -7.78 9.24
N ASP A 42 -9.17 -8.09 8.28
CA ASP A 42 -9.54 -8.24 6.88
C ASP A 42 -8.72 -9.37 6.21
N PRO A 43 -9.30 -10.11 5.24
CA PRO A 43 -8.60 -11.14 4.48
C PRO A 43 -7.33 -10.68 3.78
N TYR A 44 -7.10 -9.38 3.63
CA TYR A 44 -5.90 -8.80 3.03
C TYR A 44 -4.60 -9.28 3.71
N PHE A 45 -4.60 -9.43 5.04
CA PHE A 45 -3.40 -9.71 5.82
C PHE A 45 -3.06 -11.21 5.94
N SER A 46 -1.80 -11.52 6.29
CA SER A 46 -1.26 -12.89 6.19
C SER A 46 -1.78 -13.86 7.24
N ALA A 47 -2.11 -13.39 8.45
CA ALA A 47 -2.41 -14.25 9.60
C ALA A 47 -3.56 -15.22 9.34
N THR A 48 -4.68 -14.75 8.79
CA THR A 48 -5.83 -15.61 8.49
C THR A 48 -5.55 -16.57 7.35
N LYS A 49 -4.68 -16.19 6.40
CA LYS A 49 -4.22 -17.07 5.31
C LYS A 49 -3.34 -18.20 5.83
N LEU A 50 -2.45 -17.90 6.78
CA LEU A 50 -1.63 -18.91 7.46
C LEU A 50 -2.52 -19.86 8.27
N ALA A 51 -3.45 -19.33 9.06
CA ALA A 51 -4.41 -20.15 9.80
C ALA A 51 -5.21 -21.07 8.86
N TRP A 52 -5.70 -20.54 7.74
CA TRP A 52 -6.40 -21.31 6.72
C TRP A 52 -5.55 -22.44 6.15
N LEU A 53 -4.29 -22.17 5.79
CA LEU A 53 -3.37 -23.20 5.27
C LEU A 53 -3.16 -24.33 6.27
N LEU A 54 -2.97 -23.99 7.55
CA LEU A 54 -2.75 -24.98 8.59
C LEU A 54 -3.98 -25.87 8.82
N ASP A 55 -5.19 -25.33 8.63
CA ASP A 55 -6.45 -26.07 8.78
C ASP A 55 -6.88 -26.85 7.53
N HIS A 56 -6.46 -26.43 6.33
CA HIS A 56 -6.97 -26.99 5.07
C HIS A 56 -5.94 -27.82 4.29
N VAL A 57 -4.63 -27.65 4.55
CA VAL A 57 -3.59 -28.46 3.92
C VAL A 57 -3.39 -29.73 4.76
N PRO A 58 -3.60 -30.94 4.19
CA PRO A 58 -3.50 -32.19 4.95
C PRO A 58 -2.17 -32.33 5.71
N GLY A 59 -2.25 -32.53 7.03
CA GLY A 59 -1.08 -32.72 7.90
C GLY A 59 -0.28 -31.45 8.23
N ALA A 60 -0.66 -30.27 7.68
CA ALA A 60 0.11 -29.05 7.87
C ALA A 60 0.15 -28.59 9.34
N ARG A 61 -0.99 -28.62 10.05
CA ARG A 61 -1.05 -28.31 11.50
C ARG A 61 -0.08 -29.16 12.32
N ALA A 62 -0.14 -30.48 12.17
CA ALA A 62 0.71 -31.39 12.95
C ALA A 62 2.20 -31.22 12.59
N ALA A 63 2.54 -30.99 11.31
CA ALA A 63 3.91 -30.70 10.90
C ALA A 63 4.41 -29.36 11.44
N ALA A 64 3.55 -28.34 11.46
CA ALA A 64 3.80 -27.05 12.06
C ALA A 64 4.13 -27.16 13.56
N GLU A 65 3.32 -27.89 14.32
CA GLU A 65 3.53 -28.13 15.76
C GLU A 65 4.82 -28.90 16.05
N ARG A 66 5.28 -29.75 15.12
CA ARG A 66 6.58 -30.44 15.21
C ARG A 66 7.78 -29.58 14.74
N GLY A 67 7.55 -28.34 14.31
CA GLY A 67 8.62 -27.46 13.79
C GLY A 67 9.16 -27.89 12.42
N GLU A 68 8.38 -28.61 11.63
CA GLU A 68 8.78 -29.11 10.31
C GLU A 68 8.43 -28.14 9.16
N LEU A 69 7.67 -27.08 9.46
CA LEU A 69 7.24 -26.06 8.51
C LEU A 69 7.80 -24.68 8.88
N ALA A 70 7.97 -23.84 7.85
CA ALA A 70 8.33 -22.44 7.99
C ALA A 70 7.28 -21.58 7.27
N PHE A 71 6.85 -20.50 7.92
CA PHE A 71 6.05 -19.45 7.32
C PHE A 71 6.94 -18.31 6.82
N GLY A 72 6.54 -17.64 5.76
CA GLY A 72 7.19 -16.42 5.31
C GLY A 72 6.33 -15.66 4.33
N THR A 73 6.37 -14.33 4.42
CA THR A 73 6.04 -13.44 3.32
C THR A 73 7.06 -13.61 2.17
N VAL A 74 6.84 -12.95 1.03
CA VAL A 74 7.65 -13.16 -0.19
C VAL A 74 9.13 -12.86 0.04
N ASP A 75 9.44 -11.81 0.78
CA ASP A 75 10.80 -11.44 1.20
C ASP A 75 11.50 -12.57 1.96
N SER A 76 10.83 -13.18 2.94
CA SER A 76 11.37 -14.30 3.72
C SER A 76 11.58 -15.54 2.86
N PHE A 77 10.65 -15.83 1.96
CA PHE A 77 10.78 -16.92 1.00
C PHE A 77 11.97 -16.70 0.04
N LEU A 78 12.14 -15.49 -0.49
CA LEU A 78 13.25 -15.15 -1.37
C LEU A 78 14.57 -15.21 -0.61
N LEU A 79 14.65 -14.68 0.61
CA LEU A 79 15.84 -14.77 1.45
C LEU A 79 16.23 -16.22 1.73
N TRP A 80 15.26 -17.06 2.10
CA TRP A 80 15.49 -18.49 2.31
C TRP A 80 16.07 -19.15 1.06
N ARG A 81 15.50 -18.88 -0.12
CA ARG A 81 16.01 -19.41 -1.39
C ARG A 81 17.41 -18.91 -1.72
N LEU A 82 17.61 -17.60 -1.62
CA LEU A 82 18.86 -16.93 -1.99
C LEU A 82 19.99 -17.28 -1.04
N THR A 83 19.71 -17.63 0.21
CA THR A 83 20.73 -18.08 1.19
C THR A 83 20.90 -19.61 1.23
N GLY A 84 20.24 -20.36 0.34
CA GLY A 84 20.32 -21.82 0.32
C GLY A 84 19.71 -22.48 1.57
N GLY A 85 18.70 -21.86 2.17
CA GLY A 85 18.00 -22.32 3.36
C GLY A 85 18.73 -22.07 4.68
N ARG A 86 19.73 -21.17 4.68
CA ARG A 86 20.50 -20.83 5.89
C ARG A 86 19.81 -19.77 6.75
N VAL A 87 19.04 -18.87 6.15
CA VAL A 87 18.42 -17.75 6.86
C VAL A 87 16.91 -17.78 6.69
N HIS A 88 16.20 -17.81 7.81
CA HIS A 88 14.74 -17.67 7.90
C HIS A 88 14.41 -16.39 8.69
N ALA A 89 14.31 -15.29 7.95
CA ALA A 89 14.07 -13.97 8.50
C ALA A 89 13.12 -13.16 7.61
N THR A 90 12.55 -12.09 8.15
CA THR A 90 11.74 -11.07 7.46
C THR A 90 12.07 -9.71 8.06
N ASP A 91 11.93 -8.63 7.32
CA ASP A 91 12.14 -7.30 7.88
C ASP A 91 10.90 -6.77 8.63
N ALA A 92 11.11 -5.76 9.47
CA ALA A 92 10.05 -5.17 10.29
C ALA A 92 8.86 -4.62 9.48
N SER A 93 9.08 -4.09 8.27
CA SER A 93 7.99 -3.58 7.43
C SER A 93 7.10 -4.69 6.89
N ASN A 94 7.67 -5.82 6.43
CA ASN A 94 6.89 -6.98 6.01
C ASN A 94 6.20 -7.67 7.21
N ALA A 95 6.90 -7.82 8.34
CA ALA A 95 6.32 -8.38 9.56
C ALA A 95 5.07 -7.60 10.01
N ALA A 96 5.11 -6.26 9.95
CA ALA A 96 3.98 -5.40 10.29
C ALA A 96 2.73 -5.60 9.41
N ARG A 97 2.84 -6.29 8.26
CA ARG A 97 1.70 -6.61 7.37
C ARG A 97 1.08 -7.98 7.60
N THR A 98 1.65 -8.75 8.53
CA THR A 98 1.19 -10.11 8.77
C THR A 98 -0.09 -10.16 9.61
N MET A 99 -0.40 -9.13 10.39
CA MET A 99 -1.38 -9.17 11.49
C MET A 99 -0.94 -10.06 12.67
N LEU A 100 0.32 -10.51 12.72
CA LEU A 100 0.88 -11.32 13.82
C LEU A 100 1.96 -10.57 14.61
N PHE A 101 2.38 -9.40 14.17
CA PHE A 101 3.51 -8.66 14.74
C PHE A 101 3.02 -7.44 15.51
N ASP A 102 3.37 -7.35 16.79
CA ASP A 102 3.14 -6.16 17.61
C ASP A 102 4.12 -5.07 17.17
N ILE A 103 3.60 -4.02 16.53
CA ILE A 103 4.41 -2.93 15.96
C ILE A 103 4.98 -2.01 17.04
N HIS A 104 4.52 -2.10 18.28
CA HIS A 104 5.00 -1.31 19.41
C HIS A 104 6.10 -2.06 20.16
N ARG A 105 5.86 -3.32 20.50
CA ARG A 105 6.81 -4.19 21.23
C ARG A 105 7.88 -4.77 20.31
N GLN A 106 7.69 -4.72 19.00
CA GLN A 106 8.62 -5.22 17.98
C GLN A 106 8.86 -6.74 18.08
N CYS A 107 7.80 -7.49 18.39
CA CYS A 107 7.82 -8.95 18.50
C CYS A 107 6.53 -9.57 17.93
N TRP A 108 6.56 -10.88 17.66
CA TRP A 108 5.35 -11.62 17.35
C TRP A 108 4.39 -11.61 18.55
N ASP A 109 3.11 -11.37 18.31
CA ASP A 109 2.09 -11.20 19.35
C ASP A 109 1.52 -12.56 19.79
N GLU A 110 1.72 -12.91 21.05
CA GLU A 110 1.36 -14.21 21.60
C GLU A 110 -0.16 -14.45 21.63
N GLU A 111 -0.95 -13.43 21.93
CA GLU A 111 -2.42 -13.54 22.01
C GLU A 111 -3.02 -13.81 20.63
N ILE A 112 -2.60 -13.05 19.61
CA ILE A 112 -3.08 -13.26 18.23
C ILE A 112 -2.65 -14.65 17.72
N LEU A 113 -1.41 -15.08 18.03
CA LEU A 113 -0.93 -16.41 17.65
C LEU A 113 -1.75 -17.52 18.31
N GLU A 114 -2.04 -17.41 19.60
CA GLU A 114 -2.86 -18.38 20.33
C GLU A 114 -4.27 -18.48 19.73
N ARG A 115 -4.92 -17.33 19.49
CA ARG A 115 -6.28 -17.27 18.93
C ARG A 115 -6.37 -17.88 17.53
N LEU A 116 -5.32 -17.75 16.72
CA LEU A 116 -5.22 -18.37 15.39
C LEU A 116 -4.57 -19.76 15.40
N ARG A 117 -4.17 -20.25 16.59
CA ARG A 117 -3.49 -21.53 16.83
C ARG A 117 -2.18 -21.67 16.06
N ILE A 118 -1.47 -20.57 15.78
CA ILE A 118 -0.25 -20.55 14.98
C ILE A 118 0.95 -20.83 15.90
N PRO A 119 1.71 -21.93 15.71
CA PRO A 119 2.87 -22.20 16.55
C PRO A 119 3.99 -21.17 16.29
N PRO A 120 4.58 -20.53 17.33
CA PRO A 120 5.64 -19.53 17.15
C PRO A 120 6.85 -20.02 16.38
N ALA A 121 7.16 -21.32 16.46
CA ALA A 121 8.29 -21.96 15.78
C ALA A 121 8.22 -21.86 14.24
N LEU A 122 7.06 -21.52 13.66
CA LEU A 122 6.91 -21.32 12.22
C LEU A 122 7.43 -19.96 11.75
N LEU A 123 7.52 -18.99 12.64
CA LEU A 123 7.67 -17.60 12.26
C LEU A 123 9.14 -17.25 12.04
N PRO A 124 9.44 -16.43 11.01
CA PRO A 124 10.80 -15.96 10.77
C PRO A 124 11.28 -15.04 11.90
N THR A 125 12.59 -14.92 12.06
CA THR A 125 13.17 -13.85 12.88
C THR A 125 12.95 -12.50 12.23
N VAL A 126 12.51 -11.50 12.99
CA VAL A 126 12.27 -10.14 12.47
C VAL A 126 13.53 -9.28 12.60
N VAL A 127 14.08 -8.84 11.48
CA VAL A 127 15.34 -8.09 11.36
C VAL A 127 15.12 -6.66 10.88
N ASP A 128 16.18 -5.85 10.88
CA ASP A 128 16.14 -4.50 10.34
C ASP A 128 16.01 -4.52 8.80
N CYS A 129 15.44 -3.44 8.26
CA CYS A 129 15.26 -3.27 6.81
C CYS A 129 16.59 -3.00 6.08
N SER A 130 17.63 -2.58 6.82
CA SER A 130 18.98 -2.30 6.34
C SER A 130 19.99 -2.85 7.35
N GLY A 131 20.78 -3.84 6.94
CA GLY A 131 21.75 -4.55 7.78
C GLY A 131 22.18 -5.87 7.13
N GLU A 132 23.08 -6.63 7.74
CA GLU A 132 23.51 -7.93 7.19
C GLU A 132 22.40 -8.99 7.37
N LEU A 133 21.81 -9.45 6.26
CA LEU A 133 20.71 -10.43 6.27
C LEU A 133 21.17 -11.84 5.84
N GLY A 134 22.44 -11.97 5.46
CA GLY A 134 23.06 -13.21 4.95
C GLY A 134 23.72 -13.00 3.60
N SER A 135 24.16 -14.09 2.98
CA SER A 135 24.83 -14.05 1.68
C SER A 135 24.41 -15.20 0.78
N THR A 136 24.46 -14.93 -0.52
CA THR A 136 24.14 -15.92 -1.54
C THR A 136 25.27 -16.96 -1.66
N PRO A 137 24.94 -18.24 -1.90
CA PRO A 137 25.90 -19.21 -2.39
C PRO A 137 26.59 -18.72 -3.67
N ALA A 138 27.91 -18.96 -3.78
CA ALA A 138 28.71 -18.46 -4.89
C ALA A 138 28.31 -19.04 -6.26
N ASP A 139 27.73 -20.24 -6.29
CA ASP A 139 27.24 -20.90 -7.49
C ASP A 139 26.00 -20.22 -8.11
N LEU A 140 25.26 -19.40 -7.36
CA LEU A 140 24.11 -18.67 -7.92
C LEU A 140 24.51 -17.53 -8.85
N PHE A 141 25.59 -16.80 -8.53
CA PHE A 141 25.99 -15.57 -9.25
C PHE A 141 27.45 -15.56 -9.68
N GLY A 142 28.18 -16.67 -9.51
CA GLY A 142 29.63 -16.74 -9.71
C GLY A 142 30.47 -16.11 -8.58
N ALA A 143 29.81 -15.49 -7.60
CA ALA A 143 30.40 -14.94 -6.39
C ALA A 143 29.37 -14.92 -5.27
N SER A 144 29.83 -14.92 -4.02
CA SER A 144 28.94 -14.69 -2.88
C SER A 144 28.56 -13.22 -2.83
N VAL A 145 27.26 -12.93 -2.88
CA VAL A 145 26.70 -11.58 -2.87
C VAL A 145 26.02 -11.37 -1.51
N PRO A 146 26.38 -10.32 -0.76
CA PRO A 146 25.72 -10.02 0.51
C PRO A 146 24.30 -9.50 0.26
N ILE A 147 23.36 -9.94 1.10
CA ILE A 147 21.96 -9.48 1.09
C ILE A 147 21.83 -8.51 2.26
N CYS A 148 21.65 -7.22 1.95
CA CYS A 148 21.77 -6.15 2.95
C CYS A 148 20.55 -5.22 3.09
N GLY A 149 19.50 -5.45 2.31
CA GLY A 149 18.31 -4.60 2.31
C GLY A 149 17.06 -5.42 2.03
N MET A 150 15.99 -5.13 2.77
CA MET A 150 14.70 -5.80 2.67
C MET A 150 13.61 -4.87 3.19
N ALA A 151 12.52 -4.74 2.44
CA ALA A 151 11.36 -3.98 2.85
C ALA A 151 10.13 -4.43 2.04
N GLY A 152 8.93 -4.17 2.57
CA GLY A 152 7.70 -4.19 1.78
C GLY A 152 7.82 -3.22 0.61
N ASP A 153 7.19 -3.55 -0.52
CA ASP A 153 7.32 -2.78 -1.77
C ASP A 153 6.90 -1.32 -1.60
N GLN A 154 5.78 -1.06 -0.91
CA GLN A 154 5.27 0.28 -0.69
C GLN A 154 6.17 1.10 0.24
N GLN A 155 6.74 0.47 1.25
CA GLN A 155 7.72 1.05 2.16
C GLN A 155 9.05 1.32 1.47
N ALA A 156 9.51 0.40 0.63
CA ALA A 156 10.67 0.59 -0.23
C ALA A 156 10.44 1.77 -1.17
N ALA A 157 9.26 1.90 -1.81
CA ALA A 157 8.93 3.06 -2.63
C ALA A 157 8.98 4.37 -1.82
N THR A 158 8.48 4.39 -0.58
CA THR A 158 8.59 5.56 0.32
C THR A 158 10.05 5.91 0.60
N PHE A 159 10.89 4.91 0.84
CA PHE A 159 12.31 5.09 1.07
C PHE A 159 13.04 5.59 -0.19
N GLY A 160 12.74 5.02 -1.36
CA GLY A 160 13.30 5.42 -2.66
C GLY A 160 12.82 6.80 -3.13
N GLN A 161 11.63 7.22 -2.69
CA GLN A 161 11.15 8.60 -2.82
C GLN A 161 11.87 9.56 -1.86
N ALA A 162 12.80 9.09 -1.01
CA ALA A 162 13.48 9.90 0.00
C ALA A 162 12.52 10.65 0.94
N CYS A 163 11.41 10.01 1.32
CA CYS A 163 10.45 10.56 2.29
C CYS A 163 10.91 10.28 3.72
N PHE A 164 12.00 10.86 4.21
CA PHE A 164 12.60 10.48 5.50
C PHE A 164 12.08 11.26 6.71
N GLU A 165 11.36 12.36 6.48
CA GLU A 165 10.89 13.23 7.56
C GLU A 165 9.41 13.01 7.88
N PRO A 166 8.99 13.16 9.14
CA PRO A 166 7.57 13.16 9.50
C PRO A 166 6.78 14.20 8.69
N GLY A 167 5.61 13.80 8.18
CA GLY A 167 4.77 14.64 7.32
C GLY A 167 5.08 14.50 5.82
N MET A 168 6.16 13.82 5.43
CA MET A 168 6.42 13.51 4.03
C MET A 168 5.50 12.39 3.55
N LEU A 169 4.97 12.56 2.33
CA LEU A 169 3.92 11.73 1.76
C LEU A 169 4.30 11.33 0.33
N LYS A 170 4.10 10.06 0.02
CA LYS A 170 4.09 9.58 -1.37
C LYS A 170 2.82 8.84 -1.69
N SER A 171 2.51 8.73 -2.98
CA SER A 171 1.50 7.81 -3.48
C SER A 171 1.97 7.08 -4.74
N THR A 172 1.82 5.75 -4.75
CA THR A 172 2.15 4.90 -5.90
C THR A 172 0.91 4.59 -6.70
N TYR A 173 0.90 4.93 -7.98
CA TYR A 173 -0.22 4.73 -8.90
C TYR A 173 0.05 3.60 -9.90
N GLY A 174 -0.30 2.38 -9.48
CA GLY A 174 -0.29 1.16 -10.29
C GLY A 174 -1.70 0.64 -10.50
N THR A 175 -1.91 -0.68 -10.41
CA THR A 175 -3.26 -1.29 -10.47
C THR A 175 -4.23 -0.65 -9.47
N GLY A 176 -3.76 -0.47 -8.22
CA GLY A 176 -4.39 0.38 -7.21
C GLY A 176 -3.54 1.62 -6.91
N CYS A 177 -3.97 2.40 -5.93
CA CYS A 177 -3.26 3.56 -5.41
C CYS A 177 -2.94 3.35 -3.92
N PHE A 178 -1.67 3.55 -3.54
CA PHE A 178 -1.21 3.36 -2.16
C PHE A 178 -0.48 4.62 -1.68
N ALA A 179 -1.15 5.36 -0.79
CA ALA A 179 -0.61 6.55 -0.15
C ALA A 179 0.05 6.17 1.17
N LEU A 180 1.30 6.61 1.38
CA LEU A 180 2.05 6.40 2.62
C LEU A 180 2.56 7.73 3.15
N LEU A 181 2.12 8.06 4.37
CA LEU A 181 2.52 9.25 5.12
C LEU A 181 3.46 8.85 6.26
N VAL A 182 4.68 9.37 6.26
CA VAL A 182 5.66 9.09 7.31
C VAL A 182 5.31 9.86 8.59
N THR A 183 5.28 9.16 9.73
CA THR A 183 4.91 9.72 11.04
C THR A 183 6.07 9.72 12.05
N GLY A 184 7.28 9.38 11.59
CA GLY A 184 8.48 9.33 12.43
C GLY A 184 8.43 8.20 13.45
N GLU A 185 8.89 8.44 14.67
CA GLU A 185 8.92 7.43 15.75
C GLU A 185 7.55 7.19 16.40
N ARG A 186 6.49 7.88 15.93
CA ARG A 186 5.15 7.76 16.49
C ARG A 186 4.25 6.91 15.60
N ALA A 187 3.80 5.78 16.11
CA ALA A 187 2.68 5.02 15.54
C ALA A 187 1.37 5.81 15.77
N VAL A 188 0.83 6.41 14.71
CA VAL A 188 -0.41 7.20 14.77
C VAL A 188 -1.59 6.25 14.55
N PRO A 189 -2.44 5.99 15.57
CA PRO A 189 -3.57 5.09 15.40
C PRO A 189 -4.62 5.72 14.48
N SER A 190 -5.11 4.91 13.55
CA SER A 190 -6.15 5.34 12.62
C SER A 190 -7.55 5.19 13.23
N ARG A 191 -8.35 6.27 13.14
CA ARG A 191 -9.79 6.29 13.42
C ARG A 191 -10.62 6.35 12.14
N HIS A 192 -9.98 6.58 11.00
CA HIS A 192 -10.60 6.71 9.68
C HIS A 192 -10.34 5.49 8.79
N ARG A 193 -10.11 4.34 9.42
CA ARG A 193 -9.88 3.03 8.76
C ARG A 193 -8.70 3.05 7.77
N LEU A 194 -7.74 3.94 7.94
CA LEU A 194 -6.37 3.77 7.44
C LEU A 194 -5.64 2.69 8.25
N VAL A 195 -4.45 2.32 7.81
CA VAL A 195 -3.58 1.36 8.49
C VAL A 195 -2.40 2.08 9.12
N THR A 196 -2.10 1.78 10.38
CA THR A 196 -0.84 2.19 11.04
C THR A 196 0.18 1.10 10.80
N THR A 197 1.36 1.43 10.27
CA THR A 197 2.36 0.42 9.90
C THR A 197 3.78 0.89 10.16
N ILE A 198 4.74 -0.02 10.04
CA ILE A 198 6.16 0.29 10.07
C ILE A 198 6.58 0.69 8.66
N ALA A 199 7.16 1.88 8.53
CA ALA A 199 7.80 2.33 7.30
C ALA A 199 9.15 1.61 7.12
N TRP A 200 10.00 1.63 8.13
CA TRP A 200 11.24 0.85 8.19
C TRP A 200 11.77 0.79 9.62
N ARG A 201 12.67 -0.16 9.88
CA ARG A 201 13.51 -0.21 11.07
C ARG A 201 14.98 -0.29 10.67
N ILE A 202 15.80 0.64 11.16
CA ILE A 202 17.23 0.74 10.81
C ILE A 202 18.01 0.96 12.10
N GLY A 203 18.96 0.08 12.39
CA GLY A 203 19.75 0.12 13.62
C GLY A 203 18.86 0.03 14.88
N GLY A 204 17.80 -0.78 14.83
CA GLY A 204 16.81 -0.91 15.89
C GLY A 204 15.86 0.29 16.09
N ARG A 205 16.01 1.38 15.31
CA ARG A 205 15.11 2.55 15.37
C ARG A 205 13.98 2.39 14.36
N THR A 206 12.75 2.40 14.86
CA THR A 206 11.54 2.22 14.04
C THR A 206 10.98 3.57 13.58
N THR A 207 10.72 3.68 12.28
CA THR A 207 9.93 4.75 11.68
C THR A 207 8.58 4.18 11.25
N TYR A 208 7.50 4.86 11.58
CA TYR A 208 6.12 4.49 11.28
C TYR A 208 5.55 5.28 10.11
N ALA A 209 4.45 4.77 9.57
CA ALA A 209 3.64 5.46 8.58
C ALA A 209 2.15 5.18 8.78
N LEU A 210 1.33 6.13 8.32
CA LEU A 210 -0.07 5.88 7.98
C LEU A 210 -0.15 5.46 6.51
N GLU A 211 -0.94 4.43 6.23
CA GLU A 211 -1.17 3.91 4.90
C GLU A 211 -2.65 3.93 4.54
N GLY A 212 -2.94 4.43 3.35
CA GLY A 212 -4.25 4.40 2.73
C GLY A 212 -4.19 3.71 1.36
N SER A 213 -5.12 2.80 1.09
CA SER A 213 -5.18 2.06 -0.17
C SER A 213 -6.53 2.23 -0.87
N ALA A 214 -6.48 2.61 -2.14
CA ALA A 214 -7.61 2.52 -3.06
C ALA A 214 -7.36 1.37 -4.04
N PHE A 215 -8.27 0.41 -4.11
CA PHE A 215 -8.06 -0.83 -4.86
C PHE A 215 -8.06 -0.66 -6.39
N SER A 216 -8.69 0.40 -6.90
CA SER A 216 -8.83 0.63 -8.34
C SER A 216 -8.34 2.02 -8.73
N ALA A 217 -7.16 2.06 -9.35
CA ALA A 217 -6.61 3.23 -10.02
C ALA A 217 -6.25 2.87 -11.47
N GLY A 218 -5.12 2.19 -11.69
CA GLY A 218 -4.71 1.74 -13.02
C GLY A 218 -5.63 0.66 -13.56
N ALA A 219 -6.22 -0.17 -12.69
CA ALA A 219 -7.27 -1.11 -13.05
C ALA A 219 -8.49 -0.41 -13.69
N THR A 220 -8.78 0.82 -13.27
CA THR A 220 -9.86 1.63 -13.86
C THR A 220 -9.54 1.99 -15.29
N ILE A 221 -8.33 2.46 -15.57
CA ILE A 221 -7.89 2.79 -16.95
C ILE A 221 -7.78 1.53 -17.80
N GLN A 222 -7.34 0.41 -17.20
CA GLN A 222 -7.38 -0.88 -17.87
C GLN A 222 -8.81 -1.29 -18.23
N TRP A 223 -9.77 -1.12 -17.33
CA TRP A 223 -11.19 -1.42 -17.62
C TRP A 223 -11.76 -0.51 -18.70
N VAL A 224 -11.39 0.78 -18.71
CA VAL A 224 -11.76 1.72 -19.79
C VAL A 224 -11.22 1.25 -21.16
N ARG A 225 -10.01 0.69 -21.20
CA ARG A 225 -9.39 0.13 -22.41
C ARG A 225 -9.99 -1.22 -22.82
N ASP A 226 -9.99 -2.20 -21.92
CA ASP A 226 -10.32 -3.59 -22.26
C ASP A 226 -11.82 -3.87 -22.20
N GLY A 227 -12.48 -3.32 -21.18
CA GLY A 227 -13.90 -3.50 -20.90
C GLY A 227 -14.77 -2.58 -21.75
N LEU A 228 -14.61 -1.26 -21.61
CA LEU A 228 -15.39 -0.28 -22.39
C LEU A 228 -14.88 -0.10 -23.82
N ARG A 229 -13.63 -0.45 -24.10
CA ARG A 229 -12.98 -0.21 -25.41
C ARG A 229 -13.06 1.25 -25.84
N ALA A 230 -12.97 2.16 -24.88
CA ALA A 230 -13.04 3.61 -25.12
C ALA A 230 -11.71 4.19 -25.61
N ILE A 231 -10.60 3.49 -25.37
CA ILE A 231 -9.23 3.84 -25.77
C ILE A 231 -8.50 2.57 -26.22
N GLY A 232 -7.55 2.70 -27.15
CA GLY A 232 -6.73 1.59 -27.66
C GLY A 232 -5.55 1.22 -26.74
N SER A 233 -5.07 2.18 -25.95
CA SER A 233 -3.97 2.00 -25.01
C SER A 233 -4.16 2.87 -23.76
N ALA A 234 -3.48 2.53 -22.66
CA ALA A 234 -3.53 3.37 -21.46
C ALA A 234 -2.93 4.77 -21.70
N ALA A 235 -1.95 4.88 -22.59
CA ALA A 235 -1.31 6.15 -22.95
C ALA A 235 -2.27 7.13 -23.65
N GLU A 236 -3.23 6.63 -24.43
CA GLU A 236 -4.24 7.46 -25.10
C GLU A 236 -5.19 8.17 -24.11
N SER A 237 -5.29 7.69 -22.86
CA SER A 237 -6.16 8.30 -21.85
C SER A 237 -5.87 9.78 -21.61
N GLU A 238 -4.61 10.20 -21.74
CA GLU A 238 -4.20 11.61 -21.57
C GLU A 238 -4.81 12.49 -22.66
N ALA A 239 -4.57 12.17 -23.93
CA ALA A 239 -5.06 12.94 -25.06
C ALA A 239 -6.60 12.98 -25.09
N VAL A 240 -7.25 11.86 -24.76
CA VAL A 240 -8.71 11.77 -24.72
C VAL A 240 -9.28 12.60 -23.57
N ALA A 241 -8.72 12.54 -22.37
CA ALA A 241 -9.17 13.35 -21.25
C ALA A 241 -8.94 14.86 -21.47
N ALA A 242 -7.90 15.23 -22.21
CA ALA A 242 -7.61 16.61 -22.59
C ALA A 242 -8.50 17.14 -23.74
N SER A 243 -9.14 16.24 -24.51
CA SER A 243 -10.02 16.63 -25.63
C SER A 243 -11.35 17.25 -25.21
N VAL A 244 -11.70 17.14 -23.92
CA VAL A 244 -12.90 17.73 -23.31
C VAL A 244 -12.49 18.70 -22.19
N PRO A 245 -13.24 19.81 -21.98
CA PRO A 245 -12.89 20.81 -20.98
C PRO A 245 -13.09 20.32 -19.54
N ASP A 246 -13.96 19.34 -19.33
CA ASP A 246 -14.26 18.67 -18.06
C ASP A 246 -14.96 17.33 -18.30
N ALA A 247 -15.40 16.66 -17.23
CA ALA A 247 -16.14 15.40 -17.31
C ALA A 247 -17.63 15.57 -17.66
N GLY A 248 -18.13 16.78 -17.96
CA GLY A 248 -19.54 16.99 -18.33
C GLY A 248 -20.56 16.60 -17.26
N GLY A 249 -20.18 16.72 -15.97
CA GLY A 249 -20.99 16.24 -14.84
C GLY A 249 -20.94 14.74 -14.58
N VAL A 250 -20.17 13.99 -15.39
CA VAL A 250 -19.97 12.55 -15.22
C VAL A 250 -19.02 12.27 -14.07
N HIS A 251 -19.41 11.35 -13.20
CA HIS A 251 -18.54 10.79 -12.16
C HIS A 251 -18.45 9.28 -12.31
N LEU A 252 -17.23 8.75 -12.32
CA LEU A 252 -16.98 7.32 -12.17
C LEU A 252 -16.55 7.03 -10.74
N VAL A 253 -17.28 6.18 -10.03
CA VAL A 253 -16.86 5.60 -8.76
C VAL A 253 -16.34 4.19 -9.06
N PRO A 254 -15.01 3.94 -9.05
CA PRO A 254 -14.41 2.69 -9.53
C PRO A 254 -14.41 1.57 -8.47
N ALA A 255 -15.56 1.34 -7.82
CA ALA A 255 -15.72 0.32 -6.79
C ALA A 255 -15.92 -1.10 -7.38
N PHE A 256 -15.17 -1.49 -8.42
CA PHE A 256 -15.38 -2.79 -9.12
C PHE A 256 -15.31 -3.99 -8.18
N THR A 257 -14.51 -3.88 -7.12
CA THR A 257 -14.33 -4.91 -6.08
C THR A 257 -14.63 -4.35 -4.68
N GLY A 258 -15.56 -3.40 -4.57
CA GLY A 258 -15.79 -2.64 -3.35
C GLY A 258 -14.93 -1.38 -3.26
N LEU A 259 -15.19 -0.57 -2.23
CA LEU A 259 -14.39 0.61 -1.88
C LEU A 259 -13.38 0.24 -0.79
N GLY A 260 -12.12 0.63 -1.01
CA GLY A 260 -11.06 0.55 0.00
C GLY A 260 -11.14 1.68 1.03
N ALA A 261 -10.00 2.05 1.60
CA ALA A 261 -9.93 3.15 2.56
C ALA A 261 -10.36 4.50 1.91
N PRO A 262 -10.95 5.43 2.68
CA PRO A 262 -11.36 5.29 4.08
C PRO A 262 -12.73 4.61 4.26
N TRP A 263 -13.38 4.19 3.18
CA TRP A 263 -14.78 3.75 3.17
C TRP A 263 -14.97 2.31 3.67
N TRP A 264 -14.12 1.38 3.23
CA TRP A 264 -14.20 -0.06 3.52
C TRP A 264 -15.60 -0.63 3.34
N ASP A 265 -16.10 -0.48 2.13
CA ASP A 265 -17.42 -0.93 1.72
C ASP A 265 -17.27 -2.08 0.71
N PRO A 266 -17.28 -3.35 1.15
CA PRO A 266 -17.10 -4.49 0.26
C PRO A 266 -18.29 -4.73 -0.66
N ASP A 267 -19.45 -4.14 -0.37
CA ASP A 267 -20.70 -4.31 -1.11
C ASP A 267 -20.92 -3.21 -2.16
N ALA A 268 -20.22 -2.08 -2.05
CA ALA A 268 -20.17 -1.06 -3.09
C ALA A 268 -19.74 -1.65 -4.44
N ARG A 269 -20.32 -1.15 -5.54
CA ARG A 269 -20.00 -1.57 -6.91
C ARG A 269 -19.70 -0.39 -7.80
N GLY A 270 -18.93 -0.63 -8.86
CA GLY A 270 -18.56 0.40 -9.83
C GLY A 270 -19.79 1.09 -10.42
N ALA A 271 -19.79 2.43 -10.48
CA ALA A 271 -20.92 3.20 -10.97
C ALA A 271 -20.45 4.40 -11.81
N ILE A 272 -21.16 4.65 -12.92
CA ILE A 272 -21.07 5.89 -13.69
C ILE A 272 -22.35 6.67 -13.43
N LEU A 273 -22.20 7.89 -12.92
CA LEU A 273 -23.29 8.79 -12.57
C LEU A 273 -23.21 10.08 -13.38
N GLY A 274 -24.34 10.75 -13.59
CA GLY A 274 -24.37 12.07 -14.25
C GLY A 274 -24.40 12.05 -15.78
N LEU A 275 -24.76 10.92 -16.41
CA LEU A 275 -24.88 10.84 -17.87
C LEU A 275 -25.99 11.76 -18.42
N GLY A 276 -25.63 12.57 -19.42
CA GLY A 276 -26.52 13.40 -20.24
C GLY A 276 -26.55 12.96 -21.71
N ARG A 277 -27.37 13.61 -22.54
CA ARG A 277 -27.47 13.28 -23.99
C ARG A 277 -26.22 13.65 -24.78
N ASP A 278 -25.44 14.58 -24.28
CA ASP A 278 -24.18 15.11 -24.81
C ASP A 278 -22.94 14.40 -24.23
N THR A 279 -23.12 13.45 -23.31
CA THR A 279 -22.03 12.66 -22.78
C THR A 279 -21.36 11.82 -23.87
N THR A 280 -20.03 11.76 -23.86
CA THR A 280 -19.21 11.03 -24.82
C THR A 280 -18.28 10.07 -24.09
N LEU A 281 -17.62 9.16 -24.82
CA LEU A 281 -16.58 8.32 -24.24
C LEU A 281 -15.42 9.14 -23.65
N ALA A 282 -15.11 10.31 -24.22
CA ALA A 282 -14.08 11.20 -23.69
C ALA A 282 -14.43 11.71 -22.29
N HIS A 283 -15.69 12.06 -22.04
CA HIS A 283 -16.17 12.44 -20.70
C HIS A 283 -16.02 11.29 -19.69
N ILE A 284 -16.25 10.04 -20.10
CA ILE A 284 -16.09 8.86 -19.23
C ILE A 284 -14.60 8.58 -18.95
N VAL A 285 -13.73 8.69 -19.96
CA VAL A 285 -12.27 8.55 -19.80
C VAL A 285 -11.73 9.64 -18.86
N ARG A 286 -12.19 10.88 -19.03
CA ARG A 286 -11.90 12.00 -18.13
C ARG A 286 -12.34 11.70 -16.70
N ALA A 287 -13.60 11.29 -16.49
CA ALA A 287 -14.13 10.91 -15.18
C ALA A 287 -13.36 9.75 -14.54
N ALA A 288 -12.83 8.82 -15.34
CA ALA A 288 -12.01 7.71 -14.86
C ALA A 288 -10.67 8.18 -14.28
N LEU A 289 -9.98 9.10 -14.93
CA LEU A 289 -8.75 9.69 -14.38
C LEU A 289 -9.07 10.57 -13.16
N GLU A 290 -10.10 11.43 -13.24
CA GLU A 290 -10.55 12.27 -12.10
C GLU A 290 -10.88 11.44 -10.85
N SER A 291 -11.45 10.25 -11.02
CA SER A 291 -11.73 9.33 -9.90
C SER A 291 -10.48 8.93 -9.12
N THR A 292 -9.31 8.91 -9.75
CA THR A 292 -8.04 8.62 -9.08
C THR A 292 -7.61 9.79 -8.20
N SER A 293 -7.78 11.02 -8.68
CA SER A 293 -7.52 12.23 -7.91
C SER A 293 -8.45 12.35 -6.71
N PHE A 294 -9.73 12.07 -6.89
CA PHE A 294 -10.71 12.11 -5.80
C PHE A 294 -10.49 11.02 -4.75
N GLN A 295 -10.19 9.78 -5.16
CA GLN A 295 -9.83 8.74 -4.20
C GLN A 295 -8.56 9.11 -3.42
N THR A 296 -7.56 9.74 -4.06
CA THR A 296 -6.38 10.25 -3.35
C THR A 296 -6.76 11.35 -2.36
N PHE A 297 -7.67 12.25 -2.73
CA PHE A 297 -8.19 13.28 -1.83
C PHE A 297 -8.84 12.68 -0.58
N ASP A 298 -9.69 11.67 -0.73
CA ASP A 298 -10.34 11.00 0.41
C ASP A 298 -9.31 10.36 1.36
N LEU A 299 -8.24 9.77 0.83
CA LEU A 299 -7.16 9.18 1.63
C LEU A 299 -6.39 10.25 2.42
N LEU A 300 -6.02 11.35 1.78
CA LEU A 300 -5.27 12.43 2.42
C LEU A 300 -6.12 13.15 3.48
N GLU A 301 -7.41 13.35 3.21
CA GLU A 301 -8.33 13.90 4.21
C GLU A 301 -8.45 13.00 5.43
N ALA A 302 -8.51 11.67 5.24
CA ALA A 302 -8.49 10.72 6.35
C ALA A 302 -7.17 10.77 7.14
N MET A 303 -6.03 10.88 6.45
CA MET A 303 -4.71 10.98 7.10
C MET A 303 -4.60 12.24 7.94
N ASP A 304 -5.02 13.40 7.41
CA ASP A 304 -4.97 14.67 8.12
C ASP A 304 -5.83 14.64 9.39
N ARG A 305 -7.01 14.02 9.35
CA ARG A 305 -7.86 13.85 10.53
C ARG A 305 -7.26 12.91 11.57
N ASP A 306 -6.56 11.85 11.17
CA ASP A 306 -5.87 10.96 12.09
C ASP A 306 -4.64 11.63 12.74
N LEU A 307 -3.90 12.44 11.99
CA LEU A 307 -2.84 13.30 12.54
C LEU A 307 -3.40 14.29 13.56
N GLU A 308 -4.49 14.99 13.22
CA GLU A 308 -5.15 15.94 14.11
C GLU A 308 -5.62 15.27 15.40
N ALA A 309 -6.27 14.10 15.30
CA ALA A 309 -6.70 13.31 16.46
C ALA A 309 -5.51 12.86 17.34
N ALA A 310 -4.32 12.73 16.77
CA ALA A 310 -3.08 12.45 17.48
C ALA A 310 -2.37 13.73 17.98
N GLY A 311 -2.88 14.93 17.72
CA GLY A 311 -2.23 16.19 18.08
C GLY A 311 -0.99 16.50 17.24
N LEU A 312 -0.94 16.01 16.00
CA LEU A 312 0.09 16.29 15.01
C LEU A 312 -0.45 17.27 13.95
N PRO A 313 0.42 18.08 13.33
CA PRO A 313 0.01 18.98 12.26
C PRO A 313 -0.43 18.19 11.01
N PRO A 314 -1.37 18.72 10.20
CA PRO A 314 -1.76 18.10 8.94
C PRO A 314 -0.57 18.03 7.98
N ALA A 315 -0.54 16.99 7.14
CA ALA A 315 0.53 16.75 6.20
C ALA A 315 0.38 17.69 4.99
N ARG A 316 0.80 18.94 5.13
CA ARG A 316 0.75 19.98 4.07
C ARG A 316 1.92 19.93 3.08
N GLY A 317 2.78 18.92 3.20
CA GLY A 317 3.89 18.71 2.28
C GLY A 317 3.43 18.41 0.84
N ARG A 318 4.41 18.44 -0.06
CA ARG A 318 4.22 18.02 -1.46
C ARG A 318 3.86 16.54 -1.50
N LEU A 319 3.02 16.16 -2.46
CA LEU A 319 2.77 14.75 -2.77
C LEU A 319 3.85 14.27 -3.76
N ARG A 320 4.72 13.34 -3.34
CA ARG A 320 5.58 12.62 -4.28
C ARG A 320 4.82 11.48 -4.93
N VAL A 321 4.98 11.29 -6.23
CA VAL A 321 4.21 10.29 -6.98
C VAL A 321 5.12 9.37 -7.77
N ASP A 322 4.74 8.11 -7.89
CA ASP A 322 5.42 7.11 -8.73
C ASP A 322 4.43 6.07 -9.27
N GLY A 323 4.91 5.11 -10.06
CA GLY A 323 4.09 4.09 -10.72
C GLY A 323 3.69 4.45 -12.16
N GLY A 324 3.18 3.47 -12.90
CA GLY A 324 2.96 3.60 -14.34
C GLY A 324 1.97 4.69 -14.74
N MET A 325 0.97 4.99 -13.91
CA MET A 325 -0.03 6.01 -14.26
C MET A 325 0.53 7.43 -14.23
N VAL A 326 1.59 7.69 -13.45
CA VAL A 326 2.12 9.05 -13.32
C VAL A 326 2.89 9.50 -14.54
N ALA A 327 3.07 8.64 -15.55
CA ALA A 327 3.49 9.06 -16.88
C ALA A 327 2.47 9.98 -17.56
N ASN A 328 1.21 9.95 -17.13
CA ASN A 328 0.14 10.81 -17.59
C ASN A 328 0.24 12.19 -16.90
N ASP A 329 0.60 13.23 -17.66
CA ASP A 329 0.77 14.60 -17.15
C ASP A 329 -0.56 15.21 -16.73
N TRP A 330 -1.63 14.87 -17.45
CA TRP A 330 -2.98 15.35 -17.15
C TRP A 330 -3.43 14.88 -15.76
N LEU A 331 -3.21 13.60 -15.43
CA LEU A 331 -3.49 13.04 -14.11
C LEU A 331 -2.68 13.74 -13.02
N CYS A 332 -1.39 13.97 -13.25
CA CYS A 332 -0.53 14.63 -12.27
C CYS A 332 -0.97 16.08 -11.99
N GLN A 333 -1.43 16.79 -13.02
CA GLN A 333 -2.00 18.13 -12.87
C GLN A 333 -3.34 18.09 -12.11
N ASP A 334 -4.24 17.16 -12.46
CA ASP A 334 -5.53 17.03 -11.78
C ASP A 334 -5.37 16.62 -10.30
N LEU A 335 -4.37 15.79 -9.98
CA LEU A 335 -3.96 15.51 -8.61
C LEU A 335 -3.54 16.79 -7.88
N ALA A 336 -2.67 17.61 -8.48
CA ALA A 336 -2.24 18.86 -7.85
C ALA A 336 -3.42 19.80 -7.61
N ASP A 337 -4.32 19.91 -8.59
CA ASP A 337 -5.53 20.73 -8.55
C ASP A 337 -6.50 20.25 -7.46
N ILE A 338 -6.88 18.97 -7.46
CA ILE A 338 -7.84 18.41 -6.50
C ILE A 338 -7.27 18.36 -5.09
N LEU A 339 -5.98 18.11 -4.92
CA LEU A 339 -5.35 18.03 -3.59
C LEU A 339 -4.92 19.39 -3.03
N ASP A 340 -4.96 20.46 -3.84
CA ASP A 340 -4.47 21.80 -3.50
C ASP A 340 -3.05 21.78 -2.93
N ARG A 341 -2.17 21.01 -3.58
CA ARG A 341 -0.75 20.89 -3.22
C ARG A 341 0.09 20.53 -4.44
N SER A 342 1.38 20.86 -4.40
CA SER A 342 2.27 20.45 -5.49
C SER A 342 2.45 18.94 -5.53
N VAL A 343 2.49 18.42 -6.75
CA VAL A 343 2.79 17.02 -7.06
C VAL A 343 4.19 16.94 -7.68
N ASP A 344 5.07 16.16 -7.06
CA ASP A 344 6.44 15.95 -7.50
C ASP A 344 6.58 14.56 -8.12
N ARG A 345 6.83 14.50 -9.44
CA ARG A 345 7.18 13.27 -10.16
C ARG A 345 8.71 13.15 -10.23
N PRO A 346 9.33 12.08 -9.69
CA PRO A 346 10.77 11.88 -9.72
C PRO A 346 11.25 11.56 -11.14
N ALA A 347 12.55 11.76 -11.38
CA ALA A 347 13.19 11.36 -12.63
C ALA A 347 13.25 9.82 -12.79
N VAL A 348 13.38 9.10 -11.66
CA VAL A 348 13.33 7.63 -11.60
C VAL A 348 11.97 7.21 -11.06
N ILE A 349 11.16 6.57 -11.90
CA ILE A 349 9.80 6.14 -11.53
C ILE A 349 9.77 4.80 -10.79
N GLU A 350 10.81 3.97 -10.93
CA GLU A 350 10.93 2.67 -10.25
C GLU A 350 11.48 2.84 -8.83
N THR A 351 10.76 3.60 -8.01
CA THR A 351 11.17 4.00 -6.66
C THR A 351 11.21 2.83 -5.68
N THR A 352 10.41 1.78 -5.91
CA THR A 352 10.43 0.54 -5.12
C THR A 352 11.80 -0.14 -5.16
N ALA A 353 12.31 -0.41 -6.36
CA ALA A 353 13.61 -1.04 -6.54
C ALA A 353 14.74 -0.12 -6.07
N LEU A 354 14.64 1.18 -6.36
CA LEU A 354 15.59 2.18 -5.87
C LEU A 354 15.65 2.20 -4.33
N GLY A 355 14.51 2.15 -3.64
CA GLY A 355 14.47 2.14 -2.18
C GLY A 355 15.13 0.90 -1.58
N ALA A 356 14.86 -0.29 -2.13
CA ALA A 356 15.53 -1.52 -1.71
C ALA A 356 17.05 -1.44 -1.94
N ALA A 357 17.48 -0.88 -3.07
CA ALA A 357 18.89 -0.65 -3.36
C ALA A 357 19.53 0.38 -2.40
N CYS A 358 18.81 1.45 -2.04
CA CYS A 358 19.26 2.43 -1.07
C CYS A 358 19.39 1.83 0.35
N LEU A 359 18.47 0.96 0.77
CA LEU A 359 18.58 0.24 2.05
C LEU A 359 19.81 -0.67 2.07
N ALA A 360 20.05 -1.44 1.01
CA ALA A 360 21.24 -2.27 0.91
C ALA A 360 22.52 -1.42 0.84
N GLY A 361 22.49 -0.32 0.08
CA GLY A 361 23.59 0.63 -0.06
C GLY A 361 23.96 1.32 1.25
N LEU A 362 22.97 1.66 2.08
CA LEU A 362 23.18 2.19 3.42
C LEU A 362 23.92 1.18 4.31
N ALA A 363 23.49 -0.08 4.30
CA ALA A 363 24.09 -1.14 5.11
C ALA A 363 25.54 -1.45 4.74
N VAL A 364 25.89 -1.41 3.46
CA VAL A 364 27.27 -1.66 2.97
C VAL A 364 28.14 -0.40 2.95
N GLY A 365 27.63 0.73 3.42
CA GLY A 365 28.37 2.00 3.48
C GLY A 365 28.57 2.70 2.13
N LEU A 366 27.81 2.33 1.09
CA LEU A 366 27.76 3.06 -0.17
C LEU A 366 27.16 4.47 0.03
N TYR A 367 26.15 4.55 0.89
CA TYR A 367 25.59 5.82 1.37
C TYR A 367 25.94 6.00 2.84
N PRO A 368 26.53 7.14 3.26
CA PRO A 368 26.91 7.36 4.64
C PRO A 368 25.72 7.70 5.56
N SER A 369 24.59 8.15 5.01
CA SER A 369 23.40 8.55 5.77
C SER A 369 22.13 8.62 4.91
N LEU A 370 20.98 8.83 5.56
CA LEU A 370 19.70 9.08 4.87
C LEU A 370 19.72 10.41 4.09
N GLU A 371 20.39 11.42 4.62
CA GLU A 371 20.56 12.73 3.97
C GLU A 371 21.31 12.57 2.65
N ALA A 372 22.39 11.79 2.63
CA ALA A 372 23.13 11.49 1.41
C ALA A 372 22.23 10.80 0.36
N ILE A 373 21.37 9.86 0.77
CA ILE A 373 20.38 9.24 -0.13
C ILE A 373 19.41 10.30 -0.68
N ALA A 374 18.94 11.22 0.17
CA ALA A 374 18.00 12.25 -0.23
C ALA A 374 18.59 13.22 -1.27
N GLU A 375 19.89 13.53 -1.23
CA GLU A 375 20.59 14.35 -2.22
C GLU A 375 20.60 13.73 -3.64
N HIS A 376 20.53 12.40 -3.72
CA HIS A 376 20.43 11.67 -4.97
C HIS A 376 19.01 11.67 -5.55
N TRP A 377 17.98 11.98 -4.77
CA TRP A 377 16.62 12.10 -5.30
C TRP A 377 16.54 13.29 -6.25
N LYS A 378 16.16 13.03 -7.51
CA LYS A 378 16.05 14.06 -8.55
C LYS A 378 14.60 14.26 -8.94
N LEU A 379 14.13 15.50 -8.81
CA LEU A 379 12.84 15.94 -9.36
C LEU A 379 12.89 15.81 -10.89
N GLY A 380 11.94 15.08 -11.46
CA GLY A 380 11.72 15.04 -12.90
C GLY A 380 10.83 16.19 -13.33
N ARG A 381 9.63 16.29 -12.73
CA ARG A 381 8.67 17.37 -12.99
C ARG A 381 7.83 17.69 -11.75
N ARG A 382 7.52 18.98 -11.58
CA ARG A 382 6.57 19.48 -10.57
C ARG A 382 5.31 19.99 -11.25
N PHE A 383 4.17 19.65 -10.67
CA PHE A 383 2.85 20.16 -11.03
C PHE A 383 2.34 21.01 -9.86
N ALA A 384 1.99 22.26 -10.11
CA ALA A 384 1.44 23.16 -9.12
C ALA A 384 -0.08 23.27 -9.29
N PRO A 385 -0.86 23.43 -8.21
CA PRO A 385 -2.29 23.66 -8.32
C PRO A 385 -2.57 24.90 -9.19
N ALA A 386 -3.46 24.75 -10.16
CA ALA A 386 -3.84 25.79 -11.10
C ALA A 386 -5.37 25.95 -11.22
N ILE A 387 -6.15 25.11 -10.54
CA ILE A 387 -7.61 25.19 -10.52
C ILE A 387 -8.11 26.34 -9.64
N ASP A 388 -9.22 26.93 -10.08
CA ASP A 388 -9.99 27.87 -9.27
C ASP A 388 -10.55 27.20 -7.98
N PRO A 389 -10.43 27.82 -6.79
CA PRO A 389 -10.88 27.24 -5.52
C PRO A 389 -12.37 26.86 -5.48
N ASP A 390 -13.26 27.67 -6.07
CA ASP A 390 -14.70 27.39 -6.08
C ASP A 390 -15.01 26.22 -7.01
N ARG A 391 -14.37 26.16 -8.19
CA ARG A 391 -14.47 25.01 -9.10
C ARG A 391 -13.97 23.73 -8.45
N ARG A 392 -12.86 23.79 -7.72
CA ARG A 392 -12.31 22.66 -6.96
C ARG A 392 -13.31 22.18 -5.90
N ALA A 393 -13.85 23.10 -5.10
CA ALA A 393 -14.83 22.77 -4.06
C ALA A 393 -16.10 22.14 -4.66
N ALA A 394 -16.59 22.65 -5.78
CA ALA A 394 -17.74 22.09 -6.49
C ALA A 394 -17.47 20.65 -6.98
N ARG A 395 -16.29 20.39 -7.57
CA ARG A 395 -15.87 19.05 -8.02
C ARG A 395 -15.81 18.04 -6.86
N ILE A 396 -15.22 18.44 -5.73
CA ILE A 396 -15.16 17.59 -4.51
C ILE A 396 -16.57 17.35 -3.95
N GLY A 397 -17.42 18.36 -3.92
CA GLY A 397 -18.81 18.23 -3.48
C GLY A 397 -19.60 17.23 -4.33
N ALA A 398 -19.45 17.31 -5.65
CA ALA A 398 -20.09 16.38 -6.58
C ALA A 398 -19.55 14.95 -6.48
N TRP A 399 -18.23 14.79 -6.27
CA TRP A 399 -17.61 13.49 -5.97
C TRP A 399 -18.22 12.85 -4.71
N ARG A 400 -18.33 13.61 -3.61
CA ARG A 400 -18.91 13.12 -2.36
C ARG A 400 -20.38 12.69 -2.54
N ALA A 401 -21.16 13.46 -3.29
CA ALA A 401 -22.54 13.11 -3.62
C ALA A 401 -22.63 11.85 -4.50
N ALA A 402 -21.68 11.64 -5.41
CA ALA A 402 -21.59 10.42 -6.21
C ALA A 402 -21.26 9.19 -5.35
N LEU A 403 -20.29 9.32 -4.43
CA LEU A 403 -19.95 8.26 -3.47
C LEU A 403 -21.12 7.86 -2.58
N ASP A 404 -21.86 8.84 -2.03
CA ASP A 404 -22.97 8.56 -1.12
C ASP A 404 -24.12 7.80 -1.81
N ARG A 405 -24.24 7.86 -3.15
CA ARG A 405 -25.19 7.06 -3.93
C ARG A 405 -24.73 5.62 -4.20
N VAL A 406 -23.43 5.36 -4.09
CA VAL A 406 -22.80 4.08 -4.44
C VAL A 406 -22.55 3.21 -3.21
N ARG A 407 -22.29 3.85 -2.07
CA ARG A 407 -22.05 3.16 -0.81
C ARG A 407 -23.29 2.39 -0.36
N SER A 408 -23.07 1.17 0.13
CA SER A 408 -24.09 0.30 0.73
C SER A 408 -24.55 0.81 2.11
N THR A 409 -23.66 1.51 2.82
CA THR A 409 -23.92 2.04 4.16
C THR A 409 -23.85 3.57 4.14
N PRO A 410 -24.92 4.29 4.56
CA PRO A 410 -24.92 5.76 4.68
C PRO A 410 -23.78 6.26 5.59
N ARG A 411 -23.35 7.51 5.42
CA ARG A 411 -22.39 8.14 6.35
C ARG A 411 -22.97 8.13 7.77
N GLY A 412 -22.22 7.51 8.70
CA GLY A 412 -22.37 7.74 10.14
C GLY A 412 -21.63 8.99 10.58
#